data_AF-A0A9W7S4M6-F1
#
_entry.id   AF-A0A9W7S4M6-F1
#
_cell.length_a   1.000
_cell.length_b   1.000
_cell.length_c   1.000
_cell.angle_alpha   90.00
_cell.angle_beta   90.00
_cell.angle_gamma   90.00
#
_symmetry.space_group_name_H-M   'P 1'
#
loop_
_entity.id
_entity.type
_entity.pdbx_description
1 polymer ?
#
loop_
_entity_poly.entity_id
_entity_poly.type
_entity_poly.pdbx_seq_one_letter_code
_entity_poly.pdbx_strand_id
1 'polypeptide(L)' 'MYQGIECKIYPNEKQRQLIHMTFGHTRFIWNEMLAMLNARYENNPDLQMLSYNALSSLIPQMKKEYP' A
#
# COMPACT_ATOMS: atom_id res chain seq x y z
N MET A 1 -7.80 -17.86 22.40
CA MET A 1 -8.25 -16.53 22.85
C MET A 1 -7.12 -15.55 22.57
N TYR A 2 -7.27 -14.64 21.60
CA TYR A 2 -6.24 -13.63 21.32
C TYR A 2 -6.40 -12.48 22.31
N GLN A 3 -5.33 -12.13 23.02
CA GLN A 3 -5.29 -10.93 23.87
C GLN A 3 -4.61 -9.81 23.09
N GLY A 4 -5.27 -8.65 23.02
CA GLY A 4 -4.66 -7.44 22.45
C GLY A 4 -3.64 -6.86 23.43
N ILE A 5 -2.51 -6.40 22.92
CA ILE A 5 -1.50 -5.67 23.70
C ILE A 5 -1.65 -4.19 23.38
N GLU A 6 -1.96 -3.38 24.39
CA GLU A 6 -1.91 -1.93 24.28
C GLU A 6 -0.48 -1.47 24.58
N CYS A 7 0.17 -0.82 23.62
CA CYS A 7 1.52 -0.28 23.78
C CYS A 7 1.58 1.20 23.40
N LYS A 8 2.36 1.97 24.17
CA LYS A 8 2.68 3.37 23.87
C LYS A 8 4.08 3.43 23.26
N ILE A 9 4.23 4.20 22.19
CA ILE A 9 5.53 4.46 21.56
C ILE A 9 5.90 5.94 21.72
N TYR A 10 7.18 6.21 21.95
CA TYR A 10 7.72 7.57 22.12
C TYR A 10 8.79 7.86 21.05
N PRO A 11 8.38 8.13 19.81
CA PRO A 11 9.32 8.31 18.72
C PRO A 11 10.10 9.64 18.84
N ASN A 12 11.39 9.60 18.53
CA ASN A 12 12.20 10.80 18.30
C ASN A 12 11.84 11.46 16.94
N GLU A 13 12.37 12.65 16.67
CA GLU A 13 12.06 13.42 15.44
C GLU A 13 12.21 12.59 14.17
N LYS A 14 13.34 11.90 14.00
CA LYS A 14 13.61 11.06 12.81
C LYS A 14 12.59 9.92 12.69
N GLN A 15 12.22 9.29 13.80
CA GLN A 15 11.22 8.23 13.81
C GLN A 15 9.83 8.76 13.47
N ARG A 16 9.44 9.93 13.98
CA ARG A 16 8.15 10.57 13.63
C ARG A 16 8.06 10.81 12.13
N GLN A 17 9.10 11.41 11.56
CA GLN A 17 9.17 11.65 10.12
C GLN A 17 9.05 10.34 9.32
N LEU A 18 9.78 9.29 9.72
CA LEU A 18 9.70 8.00 9.06
C LEU A 18 8.31 7.35 9.16
N ILE A 19 7.66 7.46 10.31
CA ILE A 19 6.30 6.96 10.52
C ILE A 19 5.32 7.70 9.59
N HIS A 20 5.39 9.03 9.56
CA HIS A 20 4.55 9.84 8.67
C HIS A 20 4.78 9.51 7.19
N MET A 21 6.04 9.39 6.76
CA MET A 21 6.38 8.98 5.39
C MET A 21 5.86 7.58 5.07
N THR A 22 6.03 6.63 6.00
CA THR A 22 5.53 5.25 5.82
C THR A 22 4.02 5.24 5.58
N PHE A 23 3.24 5.96 6.39
CA PHE A 23 1.80 6.06 6.17
C PHE A 23 1.44 6.71 4.83
N GLY A 24 2.17 7.76 4.44
CA GLY A 24 1.99 8.39 3.13
C GLY A 24 2.26 7.44 1.97
N HIS A 25 3.42 6.77 1.99
CA HIS A 25 3.83 5.83 0.96
C HIS A 25 2.88 4.63 0.84
N THR A 26 2.48 4.04 1.98
CA THR A 26 1.53 2.92 1.98
C THR A 26 0.17 3.33 1.42
N ARG A 27 -0.33 4.52 1.81
CA ARG A 27 -1.60 5.05 1.28
C ARG A 27 -1.51 5.28 -0.23
N PHE A 28 -0.42 5.87 -0.71
CA PHE A 28 -0.19 6.11 -2.13
C PHE A 28 -0.24 4.80 -2.92
N ILE A 29 0.57 3.81 -2.53
CA ILE A 29 0.63 2.50 -3.22
C ILE A 29 -0.75 1.83 -3.22
N TRP A 30 -1.45 1.85 -2.08
CA TRP A 30 -2.79 1.25 -1.99
C TRP A 30 -3.78 1.90 -2.94
N ASN A 31 -3.84 3.23 -2.98
CA ASN A 31 -4.78 3.95 -3.83
C ASN A 31 -4.53 3.69 -5.32
N GLU A 32 -3.27 3.67 -5.75
CA GLU A 32 -2.91 3.36 -7.13
C GLU A 32 -3.32 1.93 -7.51
N MET A 33 -3.02 0.94 -6.68
CA MET A 33 -3.41 -0.44 -6.94
C MET A 33 -4.92 -0.63 -6.96
N LEU A 34 -5.64 0.03 -6.05
CA LEU A 34 -7.10 0.01 -6.02
C LEU A 34 -7.70 0.64 -7.28
N ALA A 35 -7.18 1.78 -7.72
CA ALA A 35 -7.62 2.43 -8.96
C ALA A 35 -7.41 1.52 -10.18
N MET A 36 -6.25 0.87 -10.28
CA MET A 36 -5.96 -0.11 -11.34
C MET A 36 -6.92 -1.30 -11.32
N LEU A 37 -7.22 -1.85 -10.14
CA LEU A 37 -8.15 -2.97 -9.99
C LEU A 37 -9.58 -2.58 -10.36
N ASN A 38 -10.03 -1.39 -9.94
CA ASN A 38 -11.35 -0.87 -10.30
C ASN A 38 -11.47 -0.70 -11.82
N ALA A 39 -10.50 -0.05 -12.45
CA ALA A 39 -10.48 0.11 -13.91
C ALA A 39 -10.45 -1.24 -14.64
N ARG A 40 -9.69 -2.22 -14.15
CA ARG A 40 -9.66 -3.57 -14.71
C ARG A 40 -11.02 -4.25 -14.63
N TYR A 41 -11.71 -4.12 -13.49
CA TYR A 41 -13.03 -4.71 -13.28
C TYR A 41 -14.10 -4.06 -14.16
N GLU A 42 -14.10 -2.72 -14.25
CA GLU A 42 -15.00 -1.98 -15.14
C GLU A 42 -14.83 -2.39 -16.62
N ASN A 43 -13.60 -2.65 -17.04
CA ASN A 43 -13.30 -3.09 -18.41
C ASN A 43 -13.71 -4.55 -18.68
N ASN A 44 -13.53 -5.45 -17.72
CA ASN A 44 -13.95 -6.85 -17.84
C ASN A 44 -14.20 -7.47 -16.45
N PRO A 45 -15.48 -7.60 -16.04
CA PRO A 45 -15.86 -8.16 -14.74
C PRO A 45 -15.51 -9.64 -14.55
N ASP A 46 -15.34 -10.41 -15.64
CA ASP A 46 -15.05 -11.85 -15.59
C ASP A 46 -13.55 -12.13 -15.34
N LEU A 47 -12.69 -11.10 -15.43
CA LEU A 47 -11.27 -11.25 -15.12
C LEU A 47 -11.07 -11.47 -13.62
N GLN A 48 -10.25 -12.46 -13.30
CA GLN A 48 -9.83 -12.68 -11.92
C GLN A 48 -9.03 -11.48 -11.39
N MET A 49 -9.28 -11.16 -10.11
CA MET A 49 -8.49 -10.18 -9.38
C MET A 49 -7.03 -10.61 -9.26
N LEU A 50 -6.13 -9.64 -9.30
CA LEU A 50 -4.71 -9.90 -9.14
C LEU A 50 -4.39 -10.27 -7.69
N SER A 51 -3.50 -11.24 -7.51
CA SER A 51 -2.98 -11.59 -6.19
C SER A 51 -2.05 -10.50 -5.66
N TYR A 52 -1.84 -10.48 -4.33
CA TYR A 52 -0.90 -9.57 -3.70
C TYR A 52 0.50 -9.62 -4.33
N ASN A 53 1.00 -10.83 -4.62
CA ASN A 53 2.33 -11.00 -5.23
C ASN A 53 2.40 -10.36 -6.62
N ALA A 54 1.33 -10.46 -7.40
CA ALA A 54 1.24 -9.85 -8.73
C ALA A 54 1.17 -8.32 -8.65
N LEU A 55 0.48 -7.75 -7.65
CA LEU A 55 0.47 -6.30 -7.43
C LEU A 55 1.83 -5.81 -6.91
N SER A 56 2.45 -6.55 -6.00
CA SER A 56 3.74 -6.17 -5.41
C SER A 56 4.89 -6.15 -6.42
N SER A 57 4.82 -6.94 -7.51
CA SER A 57 5.83 -6.94 -8.55
C SER A 57 5.81 -5.67 -9.42
N LEU A 58 4.74 -4.86 -9.35
CA LEU A 58 4.59 -3.60 -10.07
C LEU A 58 5.27 -2.41 -9.36
N ILE A 59 5.53 -2.54 -8.05
CA ILE A 59 6.13 -1.46 -7.23
C ILE A 59 7.46 -0.94 -7.80
N PRO A 60 8.41 -1.77 -8.28
CA PRO A 60 9.66 -1.28 -8.87
C PRO A 60 9.43 -0.39 -10.09
N GLN A 61 8.40 -0.67 -10.88
CA GLN A 61 8.05 0.15 -12.05
C GLN A 61 7.42 1.47 -11.61
N MET A 62 6.49 1.44 -10.66
CA MET A 62 5.90 2.67 -10.09
C MET A 62 6.95 3.62 -9.52
N LYS A 63 7.98 3.09 -8.84
CA LYS A 63 9.09 3.91 -8.32
C LYS A 63 9.90 4.62 -9.41
N LYS A 64 9.89 4.11 -10.65
CA LYS A 64 10.54 4.77 -11.79
C LYS A 64 9.65 5.86 -12.39
N GLU A 65 8.33 5.68 -12.34
CA GLU A 65 7.34 6.62 -12.85
C GLU A 65 7.13 7.80 -11.90
N TYR A 66 7.26 7.56 -10.59
CA TYR A 66 7.14 8.54 -9.52
C TYR A 66 8.46 8.66 -8.74
N PRO A 67 9.42 9.47 -9.22
CA PRO A 67 10.71 9.68 -8.56
C PRO A 67 10.62 10.48 -7.26
#